data_AF-A0A9P4MPX2-F1
#
_entry.id   AF-A0A9P4MPX2-F1
#
_cell.length_a   1.000
_cell.length_b   1.000
_cell.length_c   1.000
_cell.angle_alpha   90.00
_cell.angle_beta   90.00
_cell.angle_gamma   90.00
#
_symmetry.space_group_name_H-M   'P 1'
#
loop_
_entity.id
_entity.type
_entity.pdbx_description
1 polymer ?
#
loop_
_entity_poly.entity_id
_entity_poly.type
_entity_poly.pdbx_seq_one_letter_code
_entity_poly.pdbx_strand_id
1 'polypeptide(L)' 'MVAMYTIAGRQVGSHVLAMATLGSAAAIGYFSMGGSKKPADNQPPLNAKSKDEENFIK' A
#
# COMPACT_ATOMS: atom_id res chain seq x y z
N MET A 1 -12.85 16.05 -28.09
CA MET A 1 -12.25 15.07 -29.02
C MET A 1 -11.42 14.09 -28.19
N VAL A 2 -11.73 12.78 -28.20
CA VAL A 2 -10.99 11.77 -27.42
C VAL A 2 -9.71 11.43 -28.18
N ALA A 3 -8.55 11.69 -27.58
CA ALA A 3 -7.27 11.29 -28.16
C ALA A 3 -7.16 9.76 -28.15
N MET A 4 -6.92 9.17 -29.32
CA MET A 4 -6.69 7.74 -29.47
C MET A 4 -5.18 7.51 -29.59
N TYR A 5 -4.65 6.61 -28.77
CA TYR A 5 -3.24 6.23 -28.81
C TYR A 5 -3.12 4.79 -29.26
N THR A 6 -2.36 4.54 -30.32
CA THR A 6 -2.08 3.17 -30.76
C THR A 6 -1.03 2.57 -29.83
N ILE A 7 -1.47 1.68 -28.94
CA ILE A 7 -0.63 0.97 -27.99
C ILE A 7 -0.68 -0.52 -28.36
N ALA A 8 0.48 -1.12 -28.60
CA ALA A 8 0.61 -2.53 -29.00
C ALA A 8 -0.32 -2.92 -30.18
N GLY A 9 -0.43 -2.06 -31.20
CA GLY A 9 -1.24 -2.30 -32.39
C GLY A 9 -2.75 -2.13 -32.20
N ARG A 10 -3.22 -1.69 -31.01
CA ARG A 10 -4.63 -1.42 -30.73
C ARG A 10 -4.83 0.05 -30.39
N GLN A 11 -5.87 0.66 -30.92
CA GLN A 11 -6.25 2.02 -30.55
C GLN A 11 -6.86 2.01 -29.14
N VAL A 12 -6.19 2.63 -28.19
CA VAL A 12 -6.66 2.81 -26.81
C VAL A 12 -7.10 4.25 -26.64
N GLY A 13 -8.36 4.46 -26.26
CA GLY A 13 -8.86 5.79 -25.94
C GLY A 13 -8.16 6.36 -24.71
N SER A 14 -7.86 7.67 -24.74
CA SER A 14 -7.13 8.36 -23.67
C SER A 14 -7.72 8.13 -22.28
N HIS A 15 -9.03 7.97 -22.17
CA HIS A 15 -9.71 7.76 -20.90
C HIS A 15 -9.48 6.34 -20.35
N VAL A 16 -9.49 5.33 -21.23
CA VAL A 16 -9.20 3.95 -20.83
C VAL A 16 -7.74 3.81 -20.43
N LEU A 17 -6.84 4.44 -21.19
CA LEU A 17 -5.42 4.47 -20.86
C LEU A 17 -5.16 5.14 -19.50
N ALA A 18 -5.76 6.31 -19.28
CA ALA A 18 -5.62 7.03 -18.01
C ALA A 18 -6.15 6.20 -16.83
N MET A 19 -7.32 5.58 -16.96
CA MET A 19 -7.89 4.72 -15.93
C MET A 19 -7.04 3.48 -15.66
N ALA A 20 -6.46 2.88 -16.70
CA ALA A 20 -5.54 1.76 -16.54
C ALA A 20 -4.28 2.19 -15.77
N THR A 21 -3.65 3.32 -16.13
CA THR A 21 -2.46 3.82 -15.44
C THR A 21 -2.75 4.18 -13.97
N LEU A 22 -3.82 4.92 -13.70
CA LEU A 22 -4.23 5.28 -12.34
C LEU A 22 -4.61 4.05 -11.51
N GLY A 23 -5.36 3.11 -12.09
CA GLY A 23 -5.73 1.85 -11.43
C GLY A 23 -4.53 0.97 -11.12
N SER A 24 -3.60 0.82 -12.05
CA SER A 24 -2.34 0.08 -11.84
C SER A 24 -1.48 0.73 -10.76
N ALA A 25 -1.32 2.06 -10.79
CA ALA A 25 -0.55 2.77 -9.77
C ALA A 25 -1.16 2.61 -8.37
N ALA A 26 -2.48 2.74 -8.25
CA ALA A 26 -3.19 2.54 -6.99
C ALA A 26 -3.10 1.10 -6.48
N ALA A 27 -3.26 0.10 -7.37
CA ALA A 27 -3.12 -1.30 -7.02
C ALA A 27 -1.69 -1.62 -6.54
N ILE A 28 -0.66 -1.16 -7.27
CA ILE A 28 0.75 -1.31 -6.88
C ILE A 28 1.01 -0.65 -5.52
N GLY A 29 0.52 0.58 -5.31
CA GLY A 29 0.65 1.26 -4.03
C GLY A 29 -0.02 0.50 -2.88
N TYR A 30 -1.23 -0.02 -3.11
CA TYR A 30 -1.96 -0.80 -2.12
C TYR A 30 -1.22 -2.11 -1.76
N PHE A 31 -0.77 -2.87 -2.76
CA PHE A 31 0.01 -4.09 -2.53
C PHE A 31 1.35 -3.79 -1.85
N SER A 32 2.01 -2.69 -2.21
CA SER A 32 3.27 -2.27 -1.59
C SER A 32 3.11 -1.82 -0.14
N MET A 33 1.95 -1.27 0.24
CA MET A 33 1.69 -0.80 1.61
C MET A 33 1.08 -1.87 2.52
N GLY A 34 0.39 -2.87 1.97
CA GLY A 34 -0.21 -3.96 2.75
C GLY A 34 0.79 -4.98 3.33
N GLY A 35 2.04 -4.99 2.85
CA GLY A 35 3.03 -6.02 3.16
C GLY A 35 3.91 -5.78 4.40
N SER A 36 3.96 -4.56 4.94
CA SER A 36 4.83 -4.26 6.08
C SER A 36 4.04 -4.28 7.40
N LYS A 37 4.16 -5.38 8.16
CA LYS A 37 3.97 -5.32 9.61
C LYS A 37 4.92 -4.22 10.11
N LYS A 38 4.38 -3.14 10.67
CA LYS A 38 5.20 -2.11 11.34
C LYS A 38 6.16 -2.85 12.30
N PRO A 39 7.48 -2.63 12.25
CA PRO A 39 8.37 -3.19 13.26
C PRO A 39 7.87 -2.69 14.61
N ALA A 40 7.42 -3.61 15.45
CA ALA A 40 6.81 -3.33 16.75
C ALA A 40 7.85 -2.94 17.83
N ASP A 41 8.98 -2.36 17.43
CA ASP A 41 10.20 -2.32 18.25
C ASP A 41 11.05 -1.05 18.09
N ASN A 42 10.46 0.09 17.72
CA ASN A 42 11.15 1.39 17.79
C ASN A 42 10.50 2.37 18.78
N GLN A 43 9.65 1.89 19.69
CA GLN A 43 9.27 2.66 20.88
C GLN A 43 9.80 1.93 22.12
N PRO A 44 10.34 2.64 23.12
CA PRO A 44 10.56 2.05 24.42
C PRO A 44 9.26 1.37 24.86
N PRO A 45 9.29 0.14 25.41
CA PRO A 45 8.09 -0.59 25.78
C PRO A 45 7.29 0.22 26.81
N LEU A 46 6.29 0.97 26.33
CA LEU A 46 5.34 1.74 27.15
C LEU A 46 4.22 0.85 27.71
N ASN A 47 4.22 -0.45 27.35
CA ASN A 47 3.22 -1.39 27.81
C ASN A 47 3.84 -2.79 27.94
N ALA A 48 3.69 -3.40 29.11
CA ALA A 48 4.11 -4.78 29.39
C ALA A 48 3.50 -5.71 28.34
N LYS A 49 4.34 -6.48 27.63
CA LYS A 49 3.85 -7.38 26.56
C LYS A 49 3.22 -8.66 27.16
N SER A 50 3.29 -8.86 28.47
CA SER A 50 2.68 -9.99 29.18
C SER A 50 2.33 -9.66 30.63
N LYS A 51 1.30 -10.35 31.17
CA LYS A 51 0.85 -10.20 32.58
C LYS A 51 1.94 -10.51 33.62
N ASP A 52 2.98 -11.24 33.23
CA ASP A 52 4.11 -11.58 34.11
C ASP A 52 5.06 -10.38 34.32
N GLU A 53 5.15 -9.46 33.36
CA GLU A 53 5.96 -8.22 33.49
C GLU A 53 5.30 -7.18 34.42
N GLU A 54 3.97 -7.22 34.59
CA GLU A 54 3.24 -6.32 35.51
C GLU A 54 3.54 -6.63 36.99
N ASN A 55 3.81 -7.91 37.34
CA ASN A 55 4.13 -8.30 38.72
C ASN A 55 5.54 -7.88 39.16
N PHE A 56 6.44 -7.58 38.21
CA PHE A 56 7.78 -7.08 38.51
C PHE A 56 7.80 -5.57 38.80
N ILE A 57 6.70 -4.87 38.47
CA ILE A 57 6.47 -3.46 38.77
C ILE A 57 5.40 -3.37 39.87
N LYS A 58 5.66 -3.97 41.02
CA LYS A 58 4.91 -3.71 42.26
C LYS A 58 5.86 -3.38 43.39
#